data_AF-A0A9W6FAG6-F1
#
_entry.id   AF-A0A9W6FAG6-F1
#
_cell.length_a   1.000
_cell.length_b   1.000
_cell.length_c   1.000
_cell.angle_alpha   90.00
_cell.angle_beta   90.00
_cell.angle_gamma   90.00
#
_symmetry.space_group_name_H-M   'P 1'
#
loop_
_entity.id
_entity.type
_entity.pdbx_description
1 polymer ?
#
loop_
_entity_poly.entity_id
_entity_poly.type
_entity_poly.pdbx_seq_one_letter_code
_entity_poly.pdbx_strand_id
1 'polypeptide(L)'
;MDADLRLDAQLCFALYAASRATTAAYREPLAELGLTYPQYLALLALWEADGQTVSALGSRLRLDSGTLSPLLKRMESGGLLERRRGHDDERRVTVHLTPSGHRLRERAPAVQQRVLEASGLTAAEMETLRALARRIGAPADPDAADRPGVTSMDTVYTAEALATGAGRNGRTRTTDGRIDLGLAVPQEMGGSGDGANPEQLFAAGYAACFHSALQMVARQEKVKLGDSSVGARVGIGGNGQGGFGLEVDLEVVLPDLDPATAQALADKAHQVVLASRPDGTPTPENFRLEEAALPAPGPGQVVVANRWMSVDPYMRGRMNDVKSYVPPFQVDRPLDGGAVGEVIASSAPELPVGATVLHGAGWREHALVEASSATVVDPGLAPESAYLGVLGMPGLTAYAGLMAAARFRPGDTVFVSGAAGAVGSLVGQIAKLSGAARVIGSAGSPEKVARLLELGFDAAFDYHDGPVLPQLRRAAPEGIDVYFDNVGGEHLEAAISALNVHGRVCLCGAISQYNATEPPAAPRNLALAIGKQLSLQGFLVSGHQDLGPEFREKMAGWLAAGEIRWDETVREGLDDAPQAFIDLLAGANTGKMVVKL
;
A
#
# COMPACT_ATOMS: atom_id res chain seq x y z
N MET A 1 -8.76 -37.43 9.38
CA MET A 1 -7.47 -36.70 9.29
C MET A 1 -7.52 -36.03 7.94
N ASP A 2 -7.64 -34.70 7.92
CA ASP A 2 -7.81 -33.94 6.67
C ASP A 2 -6.68 -34.25 5.70
N ALA A 3 -7.05 -34.59 4.46
CA ALA A 3 -6.09 -34.91 3.41
C ALA A 3 -5.13 -33.74 3.16
N ASP A 4 -5.60 -32.51 3.37
CA ASP A 4 -4.87 -31.25 3.12
C ASP A 4 -3.91 -30.86 4.24
N LEU A 5 -3.93 -31.55 5.39
CA LEU A 5 -2.96 -31.35 6.49
C LEU A 5 -1.87 -32.42 6.51
N ARG A 6 -1.84 -33.30 5.51
CA ARG A 6 -0.76 -34.29 5.38
C ARG A 6 0.53 -33.59 4.97
N LEU A 7 1.65 -34.02 5.56
CA LEU A 7 2.98 -33.46 5.31
C LEU A 7 3.33 -33.44 3.81
N ASP A 8 3.04 -34.54 3.10
CA ASP A 8 3.31 -34.69 1.67
C ASP A 8 2.39 -33.83 0.77
N ALA A 9 1.31 -33.25 1.33
CA ALA A 9 0.44 -32.30 0.65
C ALA A 9 0.89 -30.84 0.85
N GLN A 10 1.88 -30.58 1.72
CA GLN A 10 2.37 -29.22 2.00
C GLN A 10 3.42 -28.77 0.98
N LEU A 11 3.18 -27.64 0.31
CA LEU A 11 4.14 -27.03 -0.62
C LEU A 11 5.49 -26.72 0.04
N CYS A 12 5.48 -26.21 1.28
CA CYS A 12 6.71 -25.90 2.01
C CYS A 12 7.58 -27.15 2.24
N PHE A 13 6.96 -28.30 2.48
CA PHE A 13 7.66 -29.56 2.65
C PHE A 13 8.19 -30.09 1.31
N ALA A 14 7.41 -30.00 0.23
CA ALA A 14 7.84 -30.37 -1.11
C ALA A 14 9.06 -29.54 -1.57
N LEU A 15 9.06 -28.22 -1.33
CA LEU A 15 10.19 -27.34 -1.64
C LEU A 15 11.43 -27.65 -0.79
N TYR A 16 11.24 -27.89 0.51
CA TYR A 16 12.32 -28.30 1.41
C TYR A 16 12.97 -29.64 0.98
N ALA A 17 12.14 -30.65 0.68
CA ALA A 17 12.61 -31.96 0.24
C ALA A 17 13.33 -31.87 -1.11
N ALA A 18 12.79 -31.11 -2.07
CA ALA A 18 13.41 -30.87 -3.37
C ALA A 18 14.76 -30.16 -3.22
N SER A 19 14.84 -29.09 -2.41
CA SER A 19 16.10 -28.37 -2.15
C SER A 19 17.19 -29.29 -1.59
N ARG A 20 16.84 -30.18 -0.66
CA ARG A 20 17.78 -31.17 -0.10
C ARG A 20 18.23 -32.19 -1.13
N ALA A 21 17.31 -32.73 -1.93
CA ALA A 21 17.62 -33.70 -2.98
C ALA A 21 18.53 -33.09 -4.06
N THR A 22 18.22 -31.88 -4.52
CA THR A 22 19.05 -31.14 -5.47
C THR A 22 20.43 -30.87 -4.90
N THR A 23 20.54 -30.35 -3.67
CA THR A 23 21.85 -30.12 -3.03
C THR A 23 22.66 -31.41 -2.89
N ALA A 24 22.01 -32.55 -2.65
CA ALA A 24 22.68 -33.84 -2.59
C ALA A 24 23.21 -34.29 -3.97
N ALA A 25 22.48 -34.05 -5.06
CA ALA A 25 22.91 -34.40 -6.42
C ALA A 25 24.18 -33.63 -6.87
N TYR A 26 24.42 -32.43 -6.35
CA TYR A 26 25.65 -31.68 -6.60
C TYR A 26 26.87 -32.20 -5.81
N ARG A 27 26.67 -33.02 -4.77
CA ARG A 27 27.75 -33.37 -3.83
C ARG A 27 28.90 -34.12 -4.51
N GLU A 28 28.59 -35.18 -5.24
CA GLU A 28 29.61 -36.03 -5.88
C GLU A 28 30.31 -35.31 -7.04
N PRO A 29 29.61 -34.68 -8.00
CA PRO A 29 30.27 -33.95 -9.09
C PRO A 29 31.16 -32.80 -8.61
N LEU A 30 30.78 -32.10 -7.53
CA LEU A 30 31.58 -31.01 -6.98
C LEU A 30 32.77 -31.49 -6.13
N ALA A 31 32.66 -32.65 -5.49
CA ALA A 31 33.77 -33.24 -4.74
C ALA A 31 34.98 -33.52 -5.66
N GLU A 32 34.75 -33.94 -6.91
CA GLU A 32 35.80 -34.13 -7.94
C GLU A 32 36.46 -32.82 -8.40
N LEU A 33 35.82 -31.68 -8.14
CA LEU A 33 36.36 -30.35 -8.38
C LEU A 33 37.00 -29.75 -7.12
N GLY A 34 36.94 -30.44 -5.98
CA GLY A 34 37.36 -29.88 -4.68
C GLY A 34 36.47 -28.72 -4.22
N LEU A 35 35.22 -28.67 -4.68
CA LEU A 35 34.29 -27.57 -4.40
C LEU A 35 33.15 -28.02 -3.50
N THR A 36 32.70 -27.10 -2.65
CA THR A 36 31.39 -27.21 -2.00
C THR A 36 30.32 -26.52 -2.83
N TYR A 37 29.06 -26.86 -2.60
CA TYR A 37 27.92 -26.27 -3.30
C TYR A 37 27.90 -24.72 -3.23
N PRO A 38 28.11 -24.07 -2.06
CA PRO A 38 28.19 -22.60 -2.01
C PRO A 38 29.39 -22.00 -2.77
N GLN A 39 30.55 -22.69 -2.78
CA GLN A 39 31.71 -22.23 -3.55
C GLN A 39 31.46 -22.30 -5.05
N TYR A 40 30.77 -23.34 -5.50
CA TYR A 40 30.39 -23.49 -6.91
C TYR A 40 29.43 -22.37 -7.35
N LEU A 41 28.45 -22.01 -6.52
CA LEU A 41 27.56 -20.86 -6.80
C LEU A 41 28.33 -19.54 -6.89
N ALA A 42 29.29 -19.32 -6.00
CA ALA A 42 30.15 -18.13 -6.06
C ALA A 42 31.00 -18.09 -7.34
N LEU A 43 31.53 -19.24 -7.79
CA LEU A 43 32.26 -19.32 -9.07
C LEU A 43 31.35 -19.06 -10.27
N LEU A 44 30.14 -19.60 -10.30
CA LEU A 44 29.17 -19.32 -11.36
C LEU A 44 28.89 -17.81 -11.48
N ALA A 45 28.66 -17.13 -10.35
CA ALA A 45 28.44 -15.69 -10.33
C ALA A 45 29.67 -14.90 -10.81
N LEU A 46 30.88 -15.32 -10.45
CA LEU A 46 32.13 -14.66 -10.85
C LEU A 46 32.53 -14.96 -12.31
N TRP A 47 32.17 -16.12 -12.86
CA TRP A 47 32.39 -16.41 -14.29
C TRP A 47 31.50 -15.58 -15.22
N GLU A 48 30.35 -15.14 -14.72
CA GLU A 48 29.46 -14.23 -15.43
C GLU A 48 29.92 -12.78 -15.33
N ALA A 49 30.43 -12.37 -14.17
CA ALA A 49 30.99 -11.04 -13.95
C ALA A 49 32.17 -11.11 -12.97
N ASP A 50 33.40 -10.96 -13.45
CA ASP A 50 34.56 -10.95 -12.57
C ASP A 50 34.78 -9.57 -11.94
N GLY A 51 35.53 -9.49 -10.84
CA GLY A 51 35.85 -8.22 -10.17
C GLY A 51 34.71 -7.59 -9.36
N GLN A 52 33.68 -8.37 -9.02
CA GLN A 52 32.52 -7.90 -8.23
C GLN A 52 32.93 -7.51 -6.79
N THR A 53 32.21 -6.56 -6.19
CA THR A 53 32.37 -6.27 -4.75
C THR A 53 31.79 -7.40 -3.90
N VAL A 54 32.28 -7.57 -2.68
CA VAL A 54 31.74 -8.57 -1.73
C VAL A 54 30.24 -8.35 -1.47
N SER A 55 29.79 -7.09 -1.41
CA SER A 55 28.37 -6.75 -1.24
C SER A 55 27.52 -7.14 -2.45
N ALA A 56 27.98 -6.83 -3.67
CA ALA A 56 27.28 -7.21 -4.90
C ALA A 56 27.16 -8.74 -5.04
N LEU A 57 28.24 -9.46 -4.72
CA LEU A 57 28.25 -10.92 -4.73
C LEU A 57 27.31 -11.51 -3.66
N GLY A 58 27.23 -10.90 -2.48
CA GLY A 58 26.29 -11.29 -1.40
C GLY A 58 24.84 -11.13 -1.79
N SER A 59 24.48 -9.97 -2.36
CA SER A 59 23.14 -9.71 -2.88
C SER A 59 22.73 -10.75 -3.94
N ARG A 60 23.62 -11.00 -4.91
CA ARG A 60 23.38 -11.95 -6.00
C ARG A 60 23.20 -13.39 -5.55
N LEU A 61 23.96 -13.82 -4.55
CA LEU A 61 23.88 -15.17 -3.99
C LEU A 61 22.82 -15.29 -2.89
N ARG A 62 22.17 -14.19 -2.50
CA ARG A 62 21.27 -14.08 -1.33
C ARG A 62 21.92 -14.61 -0.05
N LEU A 63 23.20 -14.26 0.15
CA LEU A 63 23.98 -14.61 1.34
C LEU A 63 24.38 -13.34 2.10
N ASP A 64 24.25 -13.39 3.42
CA ASP A 64 24.73 -12.32 4.29
C ASP A 64 26.27 -12.26 4.32
N SER A 65 26.81 -11.11 4.73
CA SER A 65 28.26 -10.87 4.77
C SER A 65 29.00 -11.78 5.77
N GLY A 66 28.32 -12.23 6.83
CA GLY A 66 28.85 -13.17 7.84
C GLY A 66 29.02 -14.58 7.30
N THR A 67 28.18 -15.00 6.35
CA THR A 67 28.28 -16.29 5.65
C THR A 67 29.24 -16.21 4.44
N LEU A 68 29.20 -15.12 3.68
CA LEU A 68 29.99 -14.97 2.46
C LEU A 68 31.48 -14.72 2.74
N SER A 69 31.82 -13.92 3.75
CA SER A 69 33.23 -13.57 4.02
C SER A 69 34.12 -14.78 4.36
N PRO A 70 33.69 -15.74 5.22
CA PRO A 70 34.44 -16.98 5.45
C PRO A 70 34.52 -17.87 4.22
N LEU A 71 33.47 -17.91 3.38
CA LEU A 71 33.44 -18.67 2.13
C LEU A 71 34.52 -18.18 1.16
N LEU A 72 34.55 -16.86 0.90
CA LEU A 72 35.53 -16.23 0.02
C LEU A 72 36.95 -16.40 0.53
N LYS A 73 37.17 -16.28 1.85
CA LYS A 73 38.49 -16.52 2.47
C LYS A 73 39.00 -17.94 2.22
N ARG A 74 38.12 -18.96 2.26
CA ARG A 74 38.50 -20.35 1.93
C ARG A 74 38.84 -20.53 0.46
N MET A 75 38.08 -19.91 -0.44
CA MET A 75 38.33 -19.96 -1.88
C MET A 75 39.63 -19.23 -2.26
N GLU A 76 39.93 -18.12 -1.58
CA GLU A 76 41.21 -17.40 -1.70
C GLU A 76 42.38 -18.25 -1.23
N SER A 77 42.25 -18.92 -0.08
CA SER A 77 43.27 -19.84 0.44
C SER A 77 43.49 -21.05 -0.48
N GLY A 78 42.44 -21.49 -1.18
CA GLY A 78 42.50 -22.52 -2.22
C GLY A 78 43.02 -22.01 -3.58
N GLY A 79 43.39 -20.73 -3.67
CA GLY A 79 43.97 -20.12 -4.87
C GLY A 79 43.01 -19.93 -6.03
N LEU A 80 41.68 -20.00 -5.81
CA LEU A 80 40.65 -19.90 -6.84
C LEU A 80 40.25 -18.45 -7.16
N LEU A 81 40.40 -17.57 -6.18
CA LEU A 81 40.09 -16.15 -6.29
C LEU A 81 41.10 -15.33 -5.49
N GLU A 82 41.10 -14.03 -5.67
CA GLU A 82 41.86 -13.07 -4.90
C GLU A 82 40.98 -11.87 -4.53
N ARG A 83 41.18 -11.32 -3.35
CA ARG A 83 40.47 -10.12 -2.90
C ARG A 83 41.38 -8.91 -2.95
N ARG A 84 41.02 -7.94 -3.79
CA ARG A 84 41.76 -6.70 -3.98
C ARG A 84 41.03 -5.56 -3.27
N ARG A 85 41.74 -4.82 -2.40
CA ARG A 85 41.23 -3.58 -1.79
C ARG A 85 41.45 -2.42 -2.77
N GLY A 86 40.45 -1.57 -2.91
CA GLY A 86 40.54 -0.37 -3.75
C GLY A 86 41.59 0.61 -3.22
N HIS A 87 42.32 1.26 -4.14
CA HIS A 87 43.37 2.23 -3.79
C HIS A 87 42.82 3.61 -3.38
N ASP A 88 41.57 3.91 -3.75
CA ASP A 88 40.86 5.17 -3.43
C ASP A 88 39.89 5.05 -2.23
N ASP A 89 39.46 3.83 -1.90
CA ASP A 89 38.66 3.51 -0.70
C ASP A 89 38.97 2.08 -0.26
N GLU A 90 39.77 1.93 0.81
CA GLU A 90 40.20 0.64 1.34
C GLU A 90 39.04 -0.23 1.87
N ARG A 91 37.84 0.36 2.04
CA ARG A 91 36.62 -0.36 2.44
C ARG A 91 35.96 -1.13 1.30
N ARG A 92 36.31 -0.82 0.03
CA ARG A 92 35.80 -1.56 -1.14
C ARG A 92 36.72 -2.73 -1.47
N VAL A 93 36.27 -3.93 -1.09
CA VAL A 93 36.91 -5.20 -1.45
C VAL A 93 36.24 -5.76 -2.71
N THR A 94 37.02 -5.91 -3.77
CA THR A 94 36.61 -6.59 -5.01
C THR A 94 37.20 -7.99 -5.06
N VAL A 95 36.45 -8.93 -5.65
CA VAL A 95 36.79 -10.34 -5.74
C VAL A 95 37.08 -10.66 -7.20
N HIS A 96 38.28 -11.15 -7.49
CA HIS A 96 38.73 -11.49 -8.84
C HIS A 96 39.07 -12.97 -8.92
N LEU A 97 38.77 -13.61 -10.05
CA LEU A 97 39.16 -14.99 -10.29
C LEU A 97 40.66 -15.07 -10.62
N THR A 98 41.32 -16.09 -10.08
CA THR A 98 42.68 -16.41 -10.52
C THR A 98 42.64 -17.22 -11.82
N PRO A 99 43.79 -17.45 -12.49
CA PRO A 99 43.85 -18.37 -13.63
C PRO A 99 43.35 -19.79 -13.29
N SER A 100 43.46 -20.23 -12.03
CA SER A 100 42.94 -21.54 -11.62
C SER A 100 41.41 -21.51 -11.49
N GLY A 101 40.84 -20.42 -10.97
CA GLY A 101 39.39 -20.19 -10.91
C GLY A 101 38.74 -20.12 -12.29
N HIS A 102 39.41 -19.49 -13.27
CA HIS A 102 38.91 -19.46 -14.66
C HIS A 102 38.92 -20.84 -15.32
N ARG A 103 39.98 -21.64 -15.14
CA ARG A 103 40.07 -22.99 -15.74
C ARG A 103 38.97 -23.95 -15.29
N LEU A 104 38.43 -23.76 -14.09
CA LEU A 104 37.33 -24.60 -13.60
C LEU A 104 36.03 -24.40 -14.41
N ARG A 105 35.87 -23.31 -15.17
CA ARG A 105 34.71 -23.06 -16.03
C ARG A 105 34.55 -24.14 -17.09
N GLU A 106 35.65 -24.66 -17.63
CA GLU A 106 35.64 -25.71 -18.66
C GLU A 106 35.04 -27.03 -18.16
N ARG A 107 35.06 -27.25 -16.84
CA ARG A 107 34.51 -28.45 -16.19
C ARG A 107 33.06 -28.28 -15.72
N ALA A 108 32.52 -27.07 -15.74
CA ALA A 108 31.16 -26.76 -15.27
C ALA A 108 30.03 -27.44 -16.08
N PRO A 109 30.10 -27.58 -17.42
CA PRO A 109 29.06 -28.28 -18.18
C PRO A 109 28.89 -29.76 -17.77
N ALA A 110 30.00 -30.44 -17.44
CA ALA A 110 29.97 -31.84 -17.00
C ALA A 110 29.27 -32.01 -15.63
N VAL A 111 29.41 -31.02 -14.74
CA VAL A 111 28.67 -30.99 -13.46
C VAL A 111 27.17 -30.88 -13.70
N GLN A 112 26.76 -30.01 -14.64
CA GLN A 112 25.33 -29.82 -14.95
C GLN A 112 24.70 -31.08 -15.56
N GLN A 113 25.41 -31.78 -16.45
CA GLN A 113 24.93 -33.04 -17.03
C GLN A 113 24.74 -34.12 -15.97
N ARG A 114 25.72 -34.33 -15.08
CA ARG A 114 25.62 -35.33 -14.02
C ARG A 114 24.54 -35.03 -13.00
N VAL A 115 24.31 -33.75 -12.69
CA VAL A 115 23.19 -33.34 -11.81
C VAL A 115 21.84 -33.62 -12.48
N LEU A 116 21.73 -33.39 -13.79
CA LEU A 116 20.52 -33.70 -14.54
C LEU A 116 20.23 -35.21 -14.50
N GLU A 117 21.24 -36.03 -14.80
CA GLU A 117 21.14 -37.50 -14.72
C GLU A 117 20.76 -37.98 -13.31
N ALA A 118 21.40 -37.45 -12.27
CA ALA A 118 21.11 -37.80 -10.87
C ALA A 118 19.73 -37.34 -10.38
N SER A 119 19.17 -36.29 -11.01
CA SER A 119 17.83 -35.77 -10.66
C SER A 119 16.69 -36.61 -11.21
N GLY A 120 16.94 -37.44 -12.23
CA GLY A 120 15.91 -38.20 -12.94
C GLY A 120 14.94 -37.36 -13.78
N LEU A 121 15.16 -36.04 -13.87
CA LEU A 121 14.34 -35.11 -14.65
C LEU A 121 14.84 -35.04 -16.09
N THR A 122 13.91 -34.93 -17.04
CA THR A 122 14.21 -34.55 -18.41
C THR A 122 14.66 -33.08 -18.49
N ALA A 123 15.31 -32.70 -19.58
CA ALA A 123 15.70 -31.30 -19.80
C ALA A 123 14.50 -30.33 -19.79
N ALA A 124 13.33 -30.77 -20.28
CA ALA A 124 12.10 -29.98 -20.31
C ALA A 124 11.49 -29.79 -18.90
N GLU A 125 11.50 -30.85 -18.08
CA GLU A 125 11.04 -30.77 -16.69
C GLU A 125 11.98 -29.90 -15.84
N MET A 126 13.29 -29.98 -16.07
CA MET A 126 14.26 -29.12 -15.40
C MET A 126 14.05 -27.65 -15.75
N GLU A 127 13.76 -27.32 -17.01
CA GLU A 127 13.47 -25.95 -17.42
C GLU A 127 12.16 -25.44 -16.82
N THR A 128 11.14 -26.29 -16.76
CA THR A 128 9.86 -25.99 -16.09
C THR A 128 10.07 -25.74 -14.60
N LEU A 129 10.85 -26.59 -13.93
CA LEU A 129 11.20 -26.44 -12.52
C LEU A 129 11.97 -25.13 -12.27
N ARG A 130 12.90 -24.75 -13.15
CA ARG A 130 13.60 -23.46 -13.07
C ARG A 130 12.64 -22.28 -13.23
N ALA A 131 11.71 -22.35 -14.18
CA ALA A 131 10.71 -21.31 -14.37
C ALA A 131 9.80 -21.15 -13.14
N LEU A 132 9.31 -22.26 -12.58
CA LEU A 132 8.48 -22.25 -11.37
C LEU A 132 9.27 -21.79 -10.14
N ALA A 133 10.50 -22.26 -9.94
CA ALA A 133 11.36 -21.83 -8.84
C ALA A 133 11.72 -20.34 -8.94
N ARG A 134 11.95 -19.81 -10.15
CA ARG A 134 12.11 -18.36 -10.37
C ARG A 134 10.85 -17.59 -10.02
N ARG A 135 9.65 -18.11 -10.33
CA ARG A 135 8.38 -17.48 -9.95
C ARG A 135 8.14 -17.53 -8.44
N ILE A 136 8.52 -18.61 -7.76
CA ILE A 136 8.39 -18.76 -6.31
C ILE A 136 9.42 -17.88 -5.57
N GLY A 137 10.65 -17.79 -6.08
CA GLY A 137 11.74 -16.99 -5.50
C GLY A 137 11.81 -15.54 -5.98
N ALA A 138 11.01 -15.18 -6.98
CA ALA A 138 10.77 -13.80 -7.34
C ALA A 138 10.07 -13.11 -6.15
N PRO A 139 10.43 -11.86 -5.83
CA PRO A 139 9.54 -11.05 -5.03
C PRO A 139 8.16 -11.07 -5.68
N ALA A 140 7.08 -10.99 -4.90
CA ALA A 140 5.71 -10.92 -5.42
C ALA A 140 5.49 -9.72 -6.39
N ASP A 141 6.50 -8.86 -6.48
CA ASP A 141 6.69 -7.75 -7.39
C ASP A 141 8.00 -7.92 -8.21
N PRO A 142 7.94 -8.12 -9.54
CA PRO A 142 9.11 -8.31 -10.41
C PRO A 142 10.11 -7.14 -10.41
N ASP A 143 9.70 -5.94 -10.00
CA ASP A 143 10.53 -4.72 -10.00
C ASP A 143 11.37 -4.53 -8.72
N ALA A 144 11.18 -5.37 -7.69
CA ALA A 144 11.94 -5.23 -6.45
C ALA A 144 13.41 -5.69 -6.55
N ALA A 145 13.77 -6.49 -7.57
CA ALA A 145 15.15 -6.97 -7.78
C ALA A 145 16.02 -6.03 -8.64
N ASP A 146 15.40 -5.12 -9.39
CA ASP A 146 16.08 -4.16 -10.27
C ASP A 146 15.88 -2.71 -9.80
N ARG A 147 15.50 -2.51 -8.53
CA ARG A 147 15.72 -1.21 -7.89
C ARG A 147 17.20 -0.89 -8.05
N PRO A 148 17.60 0.16 -8.81
CA PRO A 148 18.93 0.73 -8.65
C PRO A 148 19.03 1.05 -7.16
N GLY A 149 19.88 0.30 -6.45
CA GLY A 149 19.85 0.27 -5.00
C GLY A 149 19.96 1.68 -4.49
N VAL A 150 18.87 2.23 -3.91
CA VAL A 150 18.75 3.64 -3.57
C VAL A 150 19.38 4.49 -4.67
N THR A 151 18.65 4.95 -5.70
CA THR A 151 19.13 6.10 -6.48
C THR A 151 19.62 7.09 -5.46
N SER A 152 20.93 7.32 -5.49
CA SER A 152 21.62 7.90 -4.38
C SER A 152 20.90 9.21 -4.11
N MET A 153 20.28 9.33 -2.93
CA MET A 153 20.55 10.55 -2.19
C MET A 153 22.05 10.72 -2.35
N ASP A 154 22.50 11.83 -2.95
CA ASP A 154 23.88 12.26 -2.75
C ASP A 154 24.02 12.30 -1.24
N THR A 155 24.49 11.19 -0.69
CA THR A 155 24.42 10.93 0.74
C THR A 155 25.61 11.70 1.23
N VAL A 156 25.38 12.99 1.46
CA VAL A 156 26.42 13.95 1.81
C VAL A 156 27.01 13.57 3.16
N TYR A 157 26.25 12.84 3.97
CA TYR A 157 26.63 12.37 5.28
C TYR A 157 25.81 11.14 5.73
N THR A 158 26.48 10.12 6.25
CA THR A 158 25.88 8.98 6.95
C THR A 158 26.43 8.93 8.37
N ALA A 159 25.55 8.86 9.37
CA ALA A 159 25.92 8.56 10.75
C ALA A 159 25.58 7.09 11.07
N GLU A 160 26.52 6.37 11.68
CA GLU A 160 26.30 5.00 12.13
C GLU A 160 26.59 4.93 13.64
N ALA A 161 25.76 4.21 14.39
CA ALA A 161 25.95 3.99 15.82
C ALA A 161 25.70 2.54 16.23
N LEU A 162 26.45 2.09 17.22
CA LEU A 162 26.36 0.76 17.80
C LEU A 162 25.92 0.87 19.26
N ALA A 163 24.80 0.24 19.59
CA ALA A 163 24.40 0.00 20.97
C ALA A 163 24.97 -1.34 21.46
N THR A 164 25.61 -1.35 22.63
CA THR A 164 26.22 -2.53 23.24
C THR A 164 25.78 -2.69 24.69
N GLY A 165 25.76 -3.92 25.22
CA GLY A 165 25.26 -4.20 26.57
C GLY A 165 23.74 -4.45 26.61
N ALA A 166 23.08 -4.06 27.70
CA ALA A 166 21.66 -4.34 27.97
C ALA A 166 20.68 -3.37 27.27
N GLY A 167 20.94 -3.02 26.00
CA GLY A 167 20.07 -2.13 25.22
C GLY A 167 19.92 -0.74 25.85
N ARG A 168 18.72 -0.43 26.38
CA ARG A 168 18.40 0.86 27.04
C ARG A 168 19.18 1.11 28.34
N ASN A 169 19.80 0.08 28.91
CA ASN A 169 20.74 0.17 30.04
C ASN A 169 22.18 -0.16 29.61
N GLY A 170 22.48 -0.02 28.32
CA GLY A 170 23.76 -0.32 27.70
C GLY A 170 24.59 0.93 27.46
N ARG A 171 25.32 0.95 26.35
CA ARG A 171 26.11 2.09 25.89
C ARG A 171 25.91 2.24 24.39
N THR A 172 25.75 3.45 23.91
CA THR A 172 25.68 3.74 22.47
C THR A 172 26.90 4.52 22.02
N ARG A 173 27.48 4.13 20.89
CA ARG A 173 28.67 4.75 20.33
C ARG A 173 28.58 4.91 18.81
N THR A 174 28.79 6.11 18.30
CA THR A 174 28.91 6.34 16.85
C THR A 174 30.24 5.80 16.31
N THR A 175 30.27 5.38 15.05
CA THR A 175 31.47 4.83 14.41
C THR A 175 32.62 5.84 14.32
N ASP A 176 32.30 7.13 14.27
CA ASP A 176 33.27 8.24 14.36
C ASP A 176 33.66 8.60 15.80
N GLY A 177 33.03 7.98 16.80
CA GLY A 177 33.30 8.15 18.23
C GLY A 177 32.86 9.48 18.83
N ARG A 178 32.14 10.33 18.08
CA ARG A 178 31.70 11.65 18.57
C ARG A 178 30.57 11.57 19.60
N ILE A 179 29.72 10.55 19.49
CA ILE A 179 28.74 10.19 20.51
C ILE A 179 29.23 8.90 21.14
N ASP A 180 29.53 8.93 22.44
CA ASP A 180 29.90 7.75 23.20
C ASP A 180 29.40 7.91 24.65
N LEU A 181 28.23 7.35 24.93
CA LEU A 181 27.50 7.63 26.17
C LEU A 181 26.78 6.39 26.72
N GLY A 182 26.76 6.31 28.05
CA GLY A 182 26.01 5.29 28.78
C GLY A 182 24.52 5.58 28.68
N LEU A 183 23.74 4.54 28.39
CA LEU A 183 22.29 4.60 28.38
C LEU A 183 21.74 4.10 29.71
N ALA A 184 20.73 4.79 30.24
CA ALA A 184 19.98 4.34 31.40
C ALA A 184 18.48 4.51 31.17
N VAL A 185 17.71 3.55 31.67
CA VAL A 185 16.26 3.69 31.77
C VAL A 185 15.94 4.81 32.79
N PRO A 186 14.99 5.72 32.49
CA PRO A 186 14.58 6.78 33.41
C PRO A 186 14.08 6.24 34.76
N GLN A 187 14.19 7.04 35.83
CA GLN A 187 13.73 6.64 37.17
C GLN A 187 12.22 6.37 37.19
N GLU A 188 11.47 7.15 36.42
CA GLU A 188 10.02 7.06 36.24
C GLU A 188 9.60 5.74 35.59
N MET A 189 10.52 5.08 34.86
CA MET A 189 10.34 3.76 34.26
C MET A 189 10.99 2.63 35.07
N GLY A 190 11.41 2.90 36.32
CA GLY A 190 12.04 1.93 37.21
C GLY A 190 13.53 1.65 36.94
N GLY A 191 14.21 2.53 36.19
CA GLY A 191 15.66 2.45 35.93
C GLY A 191 16.50 3.29 36.90
N SER A 192 17.82 3.30 36.68
CA SER A 192 18.74 4.08 37.53
C SER A 192 18.69 5.58 37.25
N GLY A 193 18.38 5.99 36.01
CA GLY A 193 18.44 7.39 35.57
C GLY A 193 19.86 7.97 35.43
N ASP A 194 20.90 7.18 35.70
CA ASP A 194 22.31 7.63 35.75
C ASP A 194 22.99 7.74 34.36
N GLY A 195 22.21 7.98 33.31
CA GLY A 195 22.67 8.03 31.92
C GLY A 195 21.64 8.67 31.00
N ALA A 196 22.04 8.95 29.75
CA ALA A 196 21.08 9.46 28.77
C ALA A 196 20.10 8.34 28.38
N ASN A 197 18.97 8.68 27.78
CA ASN A 197 18.04 7.68 27.24
C ASN A 197 17.75 7.93 25.76
N PRO A 198 17.25 6.92 25.03
CA PRO A 198 16.90 7.07 23.62
C PRO A 198 15.96 8.23 23.33
N GLU A 199 15.02 8.54 24.23
CA GLU A 199 14.06 9.62 24.05
C GLU A 199 14.74 10.99 24.12
N GLN A 200 15.69 11.18 25.02
CA GLN A 200 16.51 12.41 25.12
C GLN A 200 17.40 12.59 23.89
N LEU A 201 18.00 11.51 23.37
CA LEU A 201 18.81 11.56 22.15
C LEU A 201 17.95 11.86 20.93
N PHE A 202 16.74 11.28 20.88
CA PHE A 202 15.77 11.55 19.83
C PHE A 202 15.26 12.98 19.91
N ALA A 203 14.87 13.46 21.09
CA ALA A 203 14.45 14.84 21.32
C ALA A 203 15.52 15.86 20.88
N ALA A 204 16.78 15.63 21.27
CA ALA A 204 17.88 16.50 20.89
C ALA A 204 18.14 16.50 19.38
N GLY A 205 18.14 15.31 18.75
CA GLY A 205 18.33 15.19 17.30
C GLY A 205 17.17 15.81 16.50
N TYR A 206 15.95 15.53 16.91
CA TYR A 206 14.74 16.01 16.26
C TYR A 206 14.60 17.54 16.38
N ALA A 207 14.87 18.11 17.56
CA ALA A 207 14.91 19.56 17.77
C ALA A 207 15.95 20.26 16.89
N ALA A 208 17.17 19.70 16.78
CA ALA A 208 18.25 20.28 15.97
C ALA A 208 17.95 20.21 14.46
N CYS A 209 17.38 19.10 13.98
CA CYS A 209 16.95 18.94 12.59
C CYS A 209 15.84 19.93 12.24
N PHE A 210 14.82 20.04 13.09
CA PHE A 210 13.71 20.96 12.87
C PHE A 210 14.15 22.43 12.93
N HIS A 211 15.07 22.79 13.84
CA HIS A 211 15.67 24.13 13.87
C HIS A 211 16.43 24.46 12.59
N SER A 212 17.18 23.49 12.04
CA SER A 212 17.90 23.65 10.77
C SER A 212 16.94 23.84 9.59
N ALA A 213 15.84 23.08 9.56
CA ALA A 213 14.79 23.24 8.56
C ALA A 213 14.12 24.62 8.67
N LEU A 214 13.77 25.06 9.88
CA LEU A 214 13.19 26.38 10.16
C LEU A 214 14.09 27.52 9.66
N GLN A 215 15.40 27.42 9.88
CA GLN A 215 16.38 28.39 9.37
C GLN A 215 16.46 28.41 7.84
N MET A 216 16.40 27.24 7.19
CA MET A 216 16.41 27.14 5.73
C MET A 216 15.17 27.80 5.13
N VAL A 217 14.00 27.51 5.69
CA VAL A 217 12.71 28.06 5.27
C VAL A 217 12.69 29.58 5.41
N ALA A 218 13.12 30.12 6.56
CA ALA A 218 13.15 31.56 6.76
C ALA A 218 14.09 32.28 5.77
N ARG A 219 15.21 31.66 5.39
CA ARG A 219 16.09 32.20 4.33
C ARG A 219 15.40 32.25 2.97
N GLN A 220 14.61 31.23 2.62
CA GLN A 220 13.87 31.18 1.36
C GLN A 220 12.76 32.25 1.31
N GLU A 221 12.09 32.46 2.44
CA GLU A 221 11.05 33.50 2.61
C GLU A 221 11.62 34.91 2.85
N LYS A 222 12.96 35.07 2.84
CA LYS A 222 13.67 36.32 3.14
C LYS A 222 13.30 36.90 4.51
N VAL A 223 12.85 36.06 5.44
CA VAL A 223 12.57 36.38 6.83
C VAL A 223 13.87 36.23 7.63
N LYS A 224 14.24 37.27 8.37
CA LYS A 224 15.40 37.19 9.29
C LYS A 224 14.96 36.54 10.59
N LEU A 225 15.51 35.37 10.90
CA LEU A 225 15.46 34.80 12.24
C LEU A 225 16.62 35.37 13.07
N GLY A 226 16.36 35.93 14.24
CA GLY A 226 17.40 36.19 15.24
C GLY A 226 17.74 34.92 16.04
N ASP A 227 17.88 35.03 17.36
CA ASP A 227 18.22 33.90 18.27
C ASP A 227 17.02 32.96 18.46
N SER A 228 16.68 32.25 17.38
CA SER A 228 15.64 31.21 17.34
C SER A 228 16.10 29.94 18.04
N SER A 229 15.17 29.22 18.66
CA SER A 229 15.42 27.89 19.24
C SER A 229 14.21 26.99 19.07
N VAL A 230 14.46 25.67 19.00
CA VAL A 230 13.41 24.65 18.96
C VAL A 230 13.63 23.71 20.13
N GLY A 231 12.60 23.52 20.95
CA GLY A 231 12.51 22.45 21.92
C GLY A 231 11.72 21.29 21.36
N ALA A 232 12.12 20.06 21.70
CA ALA A 232 11.31 18.88 21.47
C ALA A 232 11.07 18.19 22.80
N ARG A 233 9.81 17.86 23.08
CA ARG A 233 9.40 17.01 24.20
C ARG A 233 8.99 15.67 23.63
N VAL A 234 9.73 14.62 23.99
CA VAL A 234 9.46 13.24 23.55
C VAL A 234 8.94 12.45 24.73
N GLY A 235 7.67 12.05 24.66
CA GLY A 235 7.02 11.16 25.62
C GLY A 235 7.14 9.71 25.17
N ILE A 236 7.15 8.79 26.14
CA ILE A 236 7.02 7.35 25.92
C ILE A 236 5.85 6.82 26.73
N GLY A 237 4.87 6.23 26.04
CA GLY A 237 3.63 5.74 26.63
C GLY A 237 3.36 4.29 26.28
N GLY A 238 2.54 3.60 27.08
CA GLY A 238 2.09 2.25 26.73
C GLY A 238 1.09 2.29 25.58
N ASN A 239 1.30 1.51 24.52
CA ASN A 239 0.45 1.51 23.33
C ASN A 239 -0.83 0.63 23.44
N GLY A 240 -1.20 0.23 24.66
CA GLY A 240 -2.37 -0.64 24.92
C GLY A 240 -2.23 -2.11 24.50
N GLN A 241 -1.16 -2.51 23.81
CA GLN A 241 -0.91 -3.90 23.35
C GLN A 241 0.39 -4.52 23.90
N GLY A 242 0.90 -3.98 25.01
CA GLY A 242 2.13 -4.48 25.65
C GLY A 242 3.43 -3.98 25.01
N GLY A 243 3.37 -2.95 24.16
CA GLY A 243 4.52 -2.21 23.62
C GLY A 243 4.54 -0.74 24.08
N PHE A 244 5.56 -0.01 23.63
CA PHE A 244 5.70 1.43 23.88
C PHE A 244 5.50 2.21 22.57
N GLY A 245 4.77 3.33 22.64
CA GLY A 245 4.67 4.33 21.58
C GLY A 245 5.41 5.60 21.98
N LEU A 246 5.85 6.38 20.98
CA LEU A 246 6.47 7.70 21.17
C LEU A 246 5.46 8.79 20.83
N GLU A 247 5.41 9.82 21.66
CA GLU A 247 4.65 11.06 21.42
C GLU A 247 5.66 12.20 21.32
N VAL A 248 5.52 13.10 20.34
CA VAL A 248 6.46 14.20 20.12
C VAL A 248 5.71 15.53 20.09
N ASP A 249 5.95 16.37 21.10
CA ASP A 249 5.53 17.77 21.12
C ASP A 249 6.70 18.65 20.68
N LEU A 250 6.50 19.49 19.66
CA LEU A 250 7.47 20.49 19.24
C LEU A 250 7.12 21.86 19.82
N GLU A 251 8.08 22.49 20.48
CA GLU A 251 7.98 23.86 20.99
C GLU A 251 8.91 24.77 20.21
N VAL A 252 8.35 25.55 19.29
CA VAL A 252 9.10 26.43 18.39
C VAL A 252 9.10 27.84 18.98
N VAL A 253 10.29 28.36 19.34
CA VAL A 253 10.44 29.70 19.92
C VAL A 253 11.12 30.62 18.92
N LEU A 254 10.33 31.53 18.35
CA LEU A 254 10.75 32.51 17.35
C LEU A 254 10.55 33.94 17.88
N PRO A 255 11.49 34.47 18.68
CA PRO A 255 11.27 35.68 19.48
C PRO A 255 11.10 36.98 18.67
N ASP A 256 11.58 37.00 17.41
CA ASP A 256 11.51 38.18 16.53
C ASP A 256 10.35 38.13 15.51
N LEU A 257 9.53 37.07 15.55
CA LEU A 257 8.36 36.93 14.69
C LEU A 257 7.08 37.09 15.49
N ASP A 258 6.07 37.70 14.88
CA ASP A 258 4.77 37.73 15.52
C ASP A 258 4.19 36.30 15.60
N PRO A 259 3.35 36.01 16.61
CA PRO A 259 2.83 34.67 16.83
C PRO A 259 2.11 34.06 15.61
N ALA A 260 1.48 34.86 14.76
CA ALA A 260 0.78 34.35 13.58
C ALA A 260 1.77 33.93 12.48
N THR A 261 2.84 34.69 12.27
CA THR A 261 3.93 34.32 11.35
C THR A 261 4.75 33.14 11.89
N ALA A 262 5.00 33.08 13.19
CA ALA A 262 5.69 31.97 13.84
C ALA A 262 4.86 30.67 13.76
N GLN A 263 3.55 30.77 13.99
CA GLN A 263 2.61 29.66 13.85
C GLN A 263 2.48 29.22 12.39
N ALA A 264 2.36 30.14 11.42
CA ALA A 264 2.31 29.80 9.99
C ALA A 264 3.57 29.10 9.45
N LEU A 265 4.74 29.34 10.07
CA LEU A 265 5.98 28.62 9.77
C LEU A 265 6.04 27.23 10.42
N ALA A 266 5.41 27.05 11.57
CA ALA A 266 5.24 25.75 12.23
C ALA A 266 4.13 24.90 11.57
N ASP A 267 3.09 25.56 11.05
CA ASP A 267 1.90 24.99 10.38
C ASP A 267 2.14 24.68 8.90
N LYS A 268 3.39 24.52 8.46
CA LYS A 268 3.68 24.08 7.10
C LYS A 268 3.07 22.71 6.86
N ALA A 269 1.86 22.72 6.31
CA ALA A 269 1.00 21.58 6.12
C ALA A 269 1.66 20.60 5.16
N HIS A 270 1.70 19.34 5.54
CA HIS A 270 2.06 18.30 4.60
C HIS A 270 0.94 18.14 3.56
N GLN A 271 1.33 17.98 2.31
CA GLN A 271 0.45 17.63 1.20
C GLN A 271 1.10 16.51 0.38
N VAL A 272 0.28 15.66 -0.24
CA VAL A 272 0.78 14.65 -1.17
C VAL A 272 0.46 15.10 -2.59
N VAL A 273 1.50 15.20 -3.41
CA VAL A 273 1.39 15.53 -4.83
C VAL A 273 1.56 14.31 -5.71
N LEU A 274 1.01 14.37 -6.92
CA LEU A 274 1.32 13.39 -7.96
C LEU A 274 2.73 13.68 -8.51
N ALA A 275 3.73 12.90 -8.10
CA ALA A 275 5.12 13.09 -8.51
C ALA A 275 5.37 12.67 -9.96
N SER A 276 4.66 11.64 -10.41
CA SER A 276 4.74 11.13 -11.78
C SER A 276 3.47 10.34 -12.11
N ARG A 277 3.19 10.16 -13.41
CA ARG A 277 2.05 9.35 -13.83
C ARG A 277 2.46 7.87 -13.81
N PRO A 278 1.66 6.97 -13.18
CA PRO A 278 1.91 5.55 -13.19
C PRO A 278 1.66 4.93 -14.56
N ASP A 279 2.53 3.99 -14.97
CA ASP A 279 2.25 3.04 -16.03
C ASP A 279 1.75 1.73 -15.39
N GLY A 280 0.49 1.38 -15.61
CA GLY A 280 -0.15 0.26 -14.93
C GLY A 280 -0.47 0.51 -13.44
N THR A 281 0.03 -0.30 -12.53
CA THR A 281 -0.25 -0.14 -11.09
C THR A 281 0.57 1.00 -10.50
N PRO A 282 -0.01 1.90 -9.69
CA PRO A 282 0.77 2.93 -8.99
C PRO A 282 1.78 2.35 -8.02
N THR A 283 2.94 2.99 -7.93
CA THR A 283 3.99 2.70 -6.95
C THR A 283 4.19 3.90 -6.03
N PRO A 284 4.87 3.75 -4.88
CA PRO A 284 5.14 4.87 -3.97
C PRO A 284 5.85 6.05 -4.67
N GLU A 285 6.67 5.80 -5.68
CA GLU A 285 7.41 6.80 -6.46
C GLU A 285 6.50 7.71 -7.32
N ASN A 286 5.23 7.33 -7.53
CA ASN A 286 4.25 8.20 -8.17
C ASN A 286 3.72 9.30 -7.24
N PHE A 287 4.08 9.25 -5.97
CA PHE A 287 3.64 10.20 -4.94
C PHE A 287 4.86 10.89 -4.32
N ARG A 288 4.67 12.13 -3.89
CA ARG A 288 5.68 12.86 -3.13
C ARG A 288 5.00 13.66 -2.04
N LEU A 289 5.50 13.53 -0.82
CA LEU A 289 5.11 14.40 0.28
C LEU A 289 5.84 15.74 0.12
N GLU A 290 5.10 16.83 0.20
CA GLU A 290 5.61 18.19 0.10
C GLU A 290 5.10 19.04 1.26
N GLU A 291 5.90 20.02 1.67
CA GLU A 291 5.47 21.07 2.57
C GLU A 291 4.74 22.16 1.77
N ALA A 292 3.62 22.64 2.30
CA ALA A 292 2.90 23.80 1.77
C ALA A 292 2.68 24.85 2.86
N ALA A 293 2.72 26.13 2.47
CA ALA A 293 2.33 27.21 3.37
C ALA A 293 0.83 27.15 3.66
N LEU A 294 0.45 27.39 4.91
CA LEU A 294 -0.96 27.50 5.29
C LEU A 294 -1.60 28.68 4.53
N PRO A 295 -2.64 28.44 3.71
CA PRO A 295 -3.23 29.50 2.89
C PRO A 295 -4.10 30.42 3.75
N ALA A 296 -4.12 31.73 3.44
CA ALA A 296 -5.10 32.65 4.00
C ALA A 296 -6.40 32.63 3.15
N PRO A 297 -7.60 32.59 3.75
CA PRO A 297 -8.84 32.52 3.00
C PRO A 297 -9.19 33.86 2.34
N GLY A 298 -9.35 33.86 1.01
CA GLY A 298 -9.94 34.98 0.27
C GLY A 298 -11.46 35.06 0.45
N PRO A 299 -12.14 36.10 -0.07
CA PRO A 299 -13.59 36.23 0.04
C PRO A 299 -14.33 34.99 -0.47
N GLY A 300 -15.23 34.42 0.34
CA GLY A 300 -15.98 33.19 -0.02
C GLY A 300 -15.21 31.88 0.20
N GLN A 301 -14.00 31.95 0.77
CA GLN A 301 -13.17 30.78 1.04
C GLN A 301 -13.03 30.52 2.54
N VAL A 302 -12.69 29.27 2.85
CA VAL A 302 -12.36 28.80 4.20
C VAL A 302 -11.09 27.96 4.17
N VAL A 303 -10.40 27.89 5.30
CA VAL A 303 -9.28 26.97 5.54
C VAL A 303 -9.79 25.87 6.46
N VAL A 304 -9.63 24.63 6.01
CA VAL A 304 -10.07 23.43 6.74
C VAL A 304 -8.84 22.65 7.18
N ALA A 305 -8.76 22.29 8.46
CA ALA A 305 -7.84 21.28 8.98
C ALA A 305 -8.49 19.91 8.82
N ASN A 306 -8.02 19.14 7.85
CA ASN A 306 -8.53 17.82 7.54
C ASN A 306 -8.17 16.84 8.66
N ARG A 307 -9.15 16.03 9.09
CA ARG A 307 -8.98 14.98 10.10
C ARG A 307 -9.10 13.59 9.52
N TRP A 308 -9.88 13.48 8.45
CA TRP A 308 -10.11 12.24 7.73
C TRP A 308 -10.04 12.52 6.24
N MET A 309 -9.43 11.61 5.50
CA MET A 309 -9.47 11.61 4.05
C MET A 309 -9.88 10.25 3.48
N SER A 310 -10.48 10.32 2.31
CA SER A 310 -10.99 9.20 1.54
C SER A 310 -9.97 8.78 0.50
N VAL A 311 -9.81 7.48 0.35
CA VAL A 311 -9.06 6.89 -0.76
C VAL A 311 -10.02 6.06 -1.60
N ASP A 312 -10.09 6.35 -2.90
CA ASP A 312 -11.12 5.82 -3.80
C ASP A 312 -10.56 5.28 -5.12
N PRO A 313 -11.11 4.20 -5.69
CA PRO A 313 -10.55 3.59 -6.91
C PRO A 313 -10.54 4.52 -8.14
N TYR A 314 -11.51 5.44 -8.25
CA TYR A 314 -11.59 6.38 -9.39
C TYR A 314 -10.38 7.30 -9.49
N MET A 315 -9.66 7.52 -8.38
CA MET A 315 -8.43 8.31 -8.35
C MET A 315 -7.38 7.76 -9.31
N ARG A 316 -7.33 6.44 -9.54
CA ARG A 316 -6.40 5.83 -10.50
C ARG A 316 -6.62 6.34 -11.92
N GLY A 317 -7.89 6.44 -12.34
CA GLY A 317 -8.25 6.95 -13.65
C GLY A 317 -7.84 8.41 -13.84
N ARG A 318 -7.85 9.22 -12.77
CA ARG A 318 -7.39 10.62 -12.80
C ARG A 318 -5.87 10.74 -12.91
N MET A 319 -5.09 9.71 -12.60
CA MET A 319 -3.64 9.76 -12.77
C MET A 319 -3.21 9.62 -14.24
N ASN A 320 -4.10 9.12 -15.11
CA ASN A 320 -3.88 9.04 -16.56
C ASN A 320 -4.16 10.40 -17.23
N ASP A 321 -3.32 10.79 -18.19
CA ASP A 321 -3.50 12.04 -18.94
C ASP A 321 -4.48 11.88 -20.11
N VAL A 322 -5.70 11.46 -19.79
CA VAL A 322 -6.75 11.18 -20.78
C VAL A 322 -8.04 11.87 -20.37
N LYS A 323 -8.82 12.27 -21.38
CA LYS A 323 -10.14 12.86 -21.13
C LYS A 323 -11.03 11.85 -20.41
N SER A 324 -11.54 12.24 -19.25
CA SER A 324 -12.49 11.48 -18.44
C SER A 324 -13.64 12.39 -17.98
N TYR A 325 -14.57 11.83 -17.20
CA TYR A 325 -15.69 12.56 -16.63
C TYR A 325 -15.28 13.50 -15.48
N VAL A 326 -14.10 13.27 -14.87
CA VAL A 326 -13.43 14.21 -13.95
C VAL A 326 -12.06 14.54 -14.54
N PRO A 327 -11.59 15.80 -14.44
CA PRO A 327 -10.26 16.19 -14.90
C PRO A 327 -9.13 15.34 -14.29
N PRO A 328 -8.10 15.00 -15.08
CA PRO A 328 -6.90 14.35 -14.56
C PRO A 328 -6.20 15.16 -13.48
N PHE A 329 -5.60 14.45 -12.53
CA PHE A 329 -4.58 15.00 -11.67
C PHE A 329 -3.41 15.52 -12.50
N GLN A 330 -2.87 16.63 -12.01
CA GLN A 330 -1.72 17.28 -12.61
C GLN A 330 -0.46 16.83 -11.86
N VAL A 331 0.60 16.55 -12.60
CA VAL A 331 1.91 16.26 -12.02
C VAL A 331 2.39 17.50 -11.24
N ASP A 332 3.06 17.26 -10.12
CA ASP A 332 3.55 18.28 -9.18
C ASP A 332 2.43 19.15 -8.57
N ARG A 333 1.20 18.62 -8.52
CA ARG A 333 0.07 19.25 -7.82
C ARG A 333 -0.51 18.33 -6.75
N PRO A 334 -1.08 18.89 -5.67
CA PRO A 334 -1.74 18.12 -4.63
C PRO A 334 -2.86 17.25 -5.18
N LEU A 335 -2.95 16.02 -4.69
CA LEU A 335 -4.03 15.11 -5.04
C LEU A 335 -5.33 15.53 -4.34
N ASP A 336 -6.46 15.38 -5.03
CA ASP A 336 -7.77 15.63 -4.47
C ASP A 336 -8.41 14.32 -3.97
N GLY A 337 -9.35 14.45 -3.04
CA GLY A 337 -10.08 13.33 -2.47
C GLY A 337 -11.07 13.83 -1.43
N GLY A 338 -12.11 13.04 -1.14
CA GLY A 338 -13.05 13.39 -0.07
C GLY A 338 -12.31 13.58 1.26
N ALA A 339 -12.64 14.62 2.02
CA ALA A 339 -12.14 14.82 3.37
C ALA A 339 -13.19 15.43 4.28
N VAL A 340 -13.05 15.10 5.56
CA VAL A 340 -13.80 15.73 6.66
C VAL A 340 -12.80 16.42 7.57
N GLY A 341 -13.10 17.66 7.94
CA GLY A 341 -12.22 18.47 8.76
C GLY A 341 -12.94 19.64 9.43
N GLU A 342 -12.22 20.37 10.26
CA GLU A 342 -12.71 21.55 10.97
C GLU A 342 -12.28 22.83 10.25
N VAL A 343 -13.19 23.78 10.08
CA VAL A 343 -12.87 25.12 9.60
C VAL A 343 -12.03 25.84 10.65
N ILE A 344 -10.78 26.16 10.34
CA ILE A 344 -9.85 26.86 11.24
C ILE A 344 -9.70 28.35 10.90
N ALA A 345 -10.02 28.75 9.67
CA ALA A 345 -10.11 30.15 9.26
C ALA A 345 -11.22 30.32 8.22
N SER A 346 -11.95 31.45 8.26
CA SER A 346 -13.07 31.66 7.35
C SER A 346 -13.21 33.12 6.92
N SER A 347 -13.41 33.29 5.62
CA SER A 347 -13.85 34.51 4.96
C SER A 347 -15.23 34.31 4.31
N ALA A 348 -16.02 33.37 4.84
CA ALA A 348 -17.36 32.97 4.38
C ALA A 348 -18.31 32.80 5.58
N PRO A 349 -19.25 33.74 5.83
CA PRO A 349 -20.11 33.73 7.02
C PRO A 349 -20.95 32.46 7.22
N GLU A 350 -21.29 31.76 6.14
CA GLU A 350 -22.04 30.50 6.14
C GLU A 350 -21.26 29.31 6.70
N LEU A 351 -19.93 29.39 6.76
CA LEU A 351 -19.03 28.37 7.29
C LEU A 351 -18.11 29.01 8.35
N PRO A 352 -18.60 29.16 9.60
CA PRO A 352 -17.81 29.76 10.67
C PRO A 352 -16.67 28.84 11.12
N VAL A 353 -15.65 29.43 11.75
CA VAL A 353 -14.58 28.68 12.44
C VAL A 353 -15.19 27.73 13.49
N GLY A 354 -14.67 26.51 13.55
CA GLY A 354 -15.19 25.42 14.39
C GLY A 354 -16.24 24.54 13.70
N ALA A 355 -16.75 24.92 12.52
CA ALA A 355 -17.67 24.07 11.76
C ALA A 355 -16.94 22.83 11.21
N THR A 356 -17.57 21.65 11.31
CA THR A 356 -17.08 20.44 10.65
C THR A 356 -17.66 20.33 9.24
N VAL A 357 -16.81 20.14 8.24
CA VAL A 357 -17.22 20.16 6.83
C VAL A 357 -16.66 18.98 6.05
N LEU A 358 -17.46 18.48 5.10
CA LEU A 358 -17.09 17.55 4.04
C LEU A 358 -16.74 18.34 2.77
N HIS A 359 -15.59 18.04 2.15
CA HIS A 359 -15.15 18.66 0.90
C HIS A 359 -14.22 17.73 0.09
N GLY A 360 -13.76 18.18 -1.08
CA GLY A 360 -12.99 17.38 -2.03
C GLY A 360 -11.47 17.50 -1.99
N ALA A 361 -10.88 18.12 -0.96
CA ALA A 361 -9.45 18.47 -0.92
C ALA A 361 -8.66 17.72 0.17
N GLY A 362 -8.67 16.37 0.12
CA GLY A 362 -8.24 15.53 1.23
C GLY A 362 -6.78 15.10 1.34
N TRP A 363 -5.99 15.04 0.25
CA TRP A 363 -4.58 14.57 0.34
C TRP A 363 -3.62 15.68 0.81
N ARG A 364 -3.99 16.33 1.92
CA ARG A 364 -3.29 17.43 2.57
C ARG A 364 -3.88 17.61 3.97
N GLU A 365 -3.07 18.04 4.92
CA GLU A 365 -3.54 18.31 6.29
C GLU A 365 -4.42 19.57 6.34
N HIS A 366 -4.10 20.58 5.54
CA HIS A 366 -4.85 21.84 5.48
C HIS A 366 -5.29 22.16 4.06
N ALA A 367 -6.55 22.52 3.89
CA ALA A 367 -7.13 22.79 2.59
C ALA A 367 -7.75 24.19 2.52
N LEU A 368 -7.38 24.97 1.51
CA LEU A 368 -8.16 26.13 1.07
C LEU A 368 -9.34 25.64 0.25
N VAL A 369 -10.56 25.97 0.67
CA VAL A 369 -11.80 25.45 0.10
C VAL A 369 -12.76 26.60 -0.19
N GLU A 370 -13.38 26.59 -1.37
CA GLU A 370 -14.51 27.47 -1.67
C GLU A 370 -15.70 27.05 -0.80
N ALA A 371 -16.31 27.98 -0.05
CA ALA A 371 -17.39 27.64 0.87
C ALA A 371 -18.57 26.93 0.16
N SER A 372 -18.84 27.31 -1.08
CA SER A 372 -19.85 26.69 -1.95
C SER A 372 -19.56 25.21 -2.32
N SER A 373 -18.33 24.74 -2.12
CA SER A 373 -17.90 23.37 -2.39
C SER A 373 -17.78 22.49 -1.13
N ALA A 374 -18.06 23.06 0.04
CA ALA A 374 -18.08 22.37 1.31
C ALA A 374 -19.51 22.14 1.81
N THR A 375 -19.73 21.01 2.49
CA THR A 375 -21.02 20.69 3.12
C THR A 375 -20.80 20.52 4.61
N VAL A 376 -21.58 21.23 5.43
CA VAL A 376 -21.55 21.06 6.89
C VAL A 376 -22.04 19.65 7.24
N VAL A 377 -21.28 18.97 8.10
CA VAL A 377 -21.64 17.66 8.66
C VAL A 377 -21.72 17.75 10.18
N ASP A 378 -22.42 16.83 10.82
CA ASP A 378 -22.66 16.83 12.26
C ASP A 378 -22.01 15.59 12.90
N PRO A 379 -20.83 15.72 13.53
CA PRO A 379 -20.16 14.62 14.23
C PRO A 379 -20.98 14.02 15.38
N GLY A 380 -22.01 14.73 15.87
CA GLY A 380 -22.93 14.22 16.87
C GLY A 380 -23.93 13.18 16.33
N LEU A 381 -24.18 13.17 15.01
CA LEU A 381 -25.10 12.21 14.37
C LEU A 381 -24.39 10.93 13.92
N ALA A 382 -23.14 11.03 13.47
CA ALA A 382 -22.33 9.89 13.06
C ALA A 382 -20.83 10.24 13.17
N PRO A 383 -19.95 9.22 13.30
CA PRO A 383 -18.51 9.43 13.22
C PRO A 383 -18.11 10.19 11.95
N GLU A 384 -17.12 11.08 12.04
CA GLU A 384 -16.66 11.90 10.92
C GLU A 384 -16.33 11.06 9.66
N SER A 385 -15.67 9.91 9.83
CA SER A 385 -15.33 8.99 8.75
C SER A 385 -16.54 8.45 7.98
N ALA A 386 -17.69 8.31 8.63
CA ALA A 386 -18.91 7.77 8.01
C ALA A 386 -19.41 8.66 6.85
N TYR A 387 -19.14 9.97 6.91
CA TYR A 387 -19.46 10.94 5.84
C TYR A 387 -18.57 10.78 4.59
N LEU A 388 -17.47 10.02 4.67
CA LEU A 388 -16.64 9.63 3.53
C LEU A 388 -17.06 8.27 2.93
N GLY A 389 -17.97 7.55 3.60
CA GLY A 389 -18.39 6.21 3.25
C GLY A 389 -19.91 6.07 3.19
N VAL A 390 -20.48 5.46 4.23
CA VAL A 390 -21.90 5.05 4.30
C VAL A 390 -22.88 6.21 4.20
N LEU A 391 -22.55 7.39 4.73
CA LEU A 391 -23.35 8.62 4.62
C LEU A 391 -22.88 9.53 3.47
N GLY A 392 -21.77 9.16 2.83
CA GLY A 392 -21.08 9.95 1.82
C GLY A 392 -21.37 9.55 0.39
N MET A 393 -20.45 9.95 -0.49
CA MET A 393 -20.47 9.62 -1.92
C MET A 393 -20.60 8.11 -2.19
N PRO A 394 -19.88 7.19 -1.50
CA PRO A 394 -20.04 5.76 -1.73
C PRO A 394 -21.45 5.24 -1.40
N GLY A 395 -22.07 5.70 -0.31
CA GLY A 395 -23.45 5.34 0.04
C GLY A 395 -24.47 5.83 -0.99
N LEU A 396 -24.36 7.10 -1.42
CA LEU A 396 -25.23 7.63 -2.47
C LEU A 396 -25.01 6.91 -3.81
N THR A 397 -23.78 6.50 -4.11
CA THR A 397 -23.45 5.72 -5.31
C THR A 397 -24.16 4.36 -5.27
N ALA A 398 -24.13 3.67 -4.14
CA ALA A 398 -24.85 2.40 -3.96
C ALA A 398 -26.37 2.60 -4.17
N TYR A 399 -26.95 3.62 -3.54
CA TYR A 399 -28.38 3.90 -3.63
C TYR A 399 -28.83 4.29 -5.05
N ALA A 400 -28.19 5.30 -5.64
CA ALA A 400 -28.54 5.80 -6.96
C ALA A 400 -28.27 4.76 -8.06
N GLY A 401 -27.16 4.02 -7.97
CA GLY A 401 -26.85 2.95 -8.92
C GLY A 401 -27.91 1.84 -8.90
N LEU A 402 -28.38 1.44 -7.71
CA LEU A 402 -29.39 0.40 -7.58
C LEU A 402 -30.78 0.89 -8.02
N MET A 403 -31.20 2.06 -7.54
CA MET A 403 -32.55 2.57 -7.76
C MET A 403 -32.75 3.19 -9.14
N ALA A 404 -31.79 3.99 -9.64
CA ALA A 404 -31.94 4.72 -10.90
C ALA A 404 -31.28 4.00 -12.08
N ALA A 405 -30.04 3.53 -11.95
CA ALA A 405 -29.33 2.92 -13.07
C ALA A 405 -29.76 1.47 -13.33
N ALA A 406 -29.76 0.63 -12.30
CA ALA A 406 -30.25 -0.76 -12.40
C ALA A 406 -31.80 -0.85 -12.43
N ARG A 407 -32.50 0.20 -11.98
CA ARG A 407 -33.96 0.23 -11.84
C ARG A 407 -34.46 -0.98 -11.07
N PHE A 408 -33.85 -1.25 -9.91
CA PHE A 408 -34.19 -2.36 -9.02
C PHE A 408 -35.68 -2.41 -8.70
N ARG A 409 -36.20 -3.63 -8.52
CA ARG A 409 -37.59 -3.93 -8.17
C ARG A 409 -37.61 -4.96 -7.04
N PRO A 410 -38.53 -4.84 -6.07
CA PRO A 410 -38.77 -5.92 -5.11
C PRO A 410 -39.02 -7.25 -5.83
N GLY A 411 -38.40 -8.32 -5.32
CA GLY A 411 -38.42 -9.65 -5.93
C GLY A 411 -37.26 -9.93 -6.91
N ASP A 412 -36.44 -8.95 -7.28
CA ASP A 412 -35.26 -9.21 -8.11
C ASP A 412 -34.21 -10.06 -7.38
N THR A 413 -33.50 -10.90 -8.14
CA THR A 413 -32.22 -11.49 -7.74
C THR A 413 -31.06 -10.59 -8.15
N VAL A 414 -30.26 -10.15 -7.18
CA VAL A 414 -29.19 -9.15 -7.36
C VAL A 414 -27.82 -9.80 -7.21
N PHE A 415 -26.94 -9.60 -8.19
CA PHE A 415 -25.52 -9.91 -8.08
C PHE A 415 -24.69 -8.64 -7.94
N VAL A 416 -23.73 -8.62 -7.01
CA VAL A 416 -22.82 -7.50 -6.76
C VAL A 416 -21.38 -7.98 -6.90
N SER A 417 -20.60 -7.33 -7.77
CA SER A 417 -19.15 -7.54 -7.84
C SER A 417 -18.39 -6.58 -6.94
N GLY A 418 -17.21 -6.99 -6.44
CA GLY A 418 -16.49 -6.22 -5.42
C GLY A 418 -17.33 -5.98 -4.16
N ALA A 419 -18.14 -6.98 -3.79
CA ALA A 419 -19.23 -6.83 -2.83
C ALA A 419 -18.75 -6.46 -1.43
N ALA A 420 -17.52 -6.81 -1.06
CA ALA A 420 -16.97 -6.46 0.26
C ALA A 420 -16.35 -5.04 0.33
N GLY A 421 -16.41 -4.26 -0.75
CA GLY A 421 -15.95 -2.88 -0.79
C GLY A 421 -16.98 -1.87 -0.28
N ALA A 422 -16.59 -0.59 -0.22
CA ALA A 422 -17.42 0.51 0.28
C ALA A 422 -18.80 0.61 -0.39
N VAL A 423 -18.86 0.53 -1.72
CA VAL A 423 -20.13 0.60 -2.48
C VAL A 423 -20.86 -0.73 -2.44
N GLY A 424 -20.17 -1.82 -2.78
CA GLY A 424 -20.77 -3.14 -2.95
C GLY A 424 -21.47 -3.67 -1.69
N SER A 425 -20.90 -3.43 -0.51
CA SER A 425 -21.44 -3.91 0.77
C SER A 425 -22.77 -3.23 1.09
N LEU A 426 -22.89 -1.95 0.73
CA LEU A 426 -24.12 -1.17 0.88
C LEU A 426 -25.16 -1.57 -0.16
N VAL A 427 -24.77 -1.80 -1.42
CA VAL A 427 -25.70 -2.24 -2.47
C VAL A 427 -26.47 -3.49 -2.03
N GLY A 428 -25.76 -4.50 -1.52
CA GLY A 428 -26.40 -5.75 -1.12
C GLY A 428 -27.38 -5.56 0.04
N GLN A 429 -26.99 -4.82 1.08
CA GLN A 429 -27.87 -4.56 2.21
C GLN A 429 -29.07 -3.69 1.82
N ILE A 430 -28.88 -2.64 1.01
CA ILE A 430 -29.97 -1.81 0.48
C ILE A 430 -30.92 -2.66 -0.36
N ALA A 431 -30.40 -3.57 -1.20
CA ALA A 431 -31.23 -4.48 -1.98
C ALA A 431 -32.08 -5.40 -1.07
N LYS A 432 -31.49 -5.96 0.00
CA LYS A 432 -32.24 -6.76 0.99
C LYS A 432 -33.35 -5.96 1.65
N LEU A 433 -33.03 -4.78 2.18
CA LEU A 433 -33.99 -3.89 2.84
C LEU A 433 -35.08 -3.36 1.89
N SER A 434 -34.78 -3.34 0.58
CA SER A 434 -35.72 -2.93 -0.46
C SER A 434 -36.51 -4.12 -1.07
N GLY A 435 -36.37 -5.33 -0.52
CA GLY A 435 -37.18 -6.48 -0.88
C GLY A 435 -36.61 -7.36 -1.99
N ALA A 436 -35.29 -7.43 -2.15
CA ALA A 436 -34.67 -8.38 -3.07
C ALA A 436 -35.02 -9.83 -2.69
N ALA A 437 -35.34 -10.66 -3.68
CA ALA A 437 -35.59 -12.09 -3.45
C ALA A 437 -34.30 -12.79 -3.01
N ARG A 438 -33.17 -12.39 -3.61
CA ARG A 438 -31.86 -12.96 -3.33
C ARG A 438 -30.75 -11.97 -3.66
N VAL A 439 -29.73 -11.90 -2.82
CA VAL A 439 -28.53 -11.07 -3.01
C VAL A 439 -27.28 -11.95 -2.98
N ILE A 440 -26.50 -11.88 -4.05
CA ILE A 440 -25.27 -12.64 -4.26
C ILE A 440 -24.08 -11.68 -4.36
N GLY A 441 -23.00 -11.98 -3.64
CA GLY A 441 -21.77 -11.19 -3.65
C GLY A 441 -20.58 -11.98 -4.18
N SER A 442 -19.67 -11.30 -4.87
CA SER A 442 -18.32 -11.82 -5.12
C SER A 442 -17.28 -10.95 -4.41
N ALA A 443 -16.32 -11.60 -3.77
CA ALA A 443 -15.20 -10.96 -3.08
C ALA A 443 -13.90 -11.71 -3.34
N GLY A 444 -12.78 -11.15 -2.88
CA GLY A 444 -11.44 -11.68 -3.17
C GLY A 444 -10.73 -12.34 -2.00
N SER A 445 -11.47 -12.76 -0.96
CA SER A 445 -10.90 -13.60 0.11
C SER A 445 -12.00 -14.36 0.86
N PRO A 446 -11.68 -15.49 1.52
CA PRO A 446 -12.63 -16.22 2.37
C PRO A 446 -13.20 -15.37 3.51
N GLU A 447 -12.41 -14.48 4.11
CA GLU A 447 -12.83 -13.58 5.19
C GLU A 447 -13.86 -12.59 4.68
N LYS A 448 -13.66 -12.05 3.48
CA LYS A 448 -14.62 -11.14 2.84
C LYS A 448 -15.91 -11.87 2.46
N VAL A 449 -15.82 -13.12 2.02
CA VAL A 449 -17.01 -13.96 1.76
C VAL A 449 -17.80 -14.19 3.05
N ALA A 450 -17.13 -14.56 4.14
CA ALA A 450 -17.77 -14.72 5.45
C ALA A 450 -18.44 -13.41 5.89
N ARG A 451 -17.75 -12.28 5.74
CA ARG A 451 -18.28 -10.97 6.09
C ARG A 451 -19.54 -10.61 5.30
N LEU A 452 -19.59 -10.92 4.01
CA LEU A 452 -20.80 -10.68 3.20
C LEU A 452 -22.01 -11.45 3.70
N LEU A 453 -21.82 -12.70 4.11
CA LEU A 453 -22.89 -13.51 4.69
C LEU A 453 -23.38 -12.92 6.02
N GLU A 454 -22.47 -12.39 6.86
CA GLU A 454 -22.83 -11.68 8.09
C GLU A 454 -23.62 -10.38 7.84
N LEU A 455 -23.33 -9.70 6.72
CA LEU A 455 -24.06 -8.51 6.25
C LEU A 455 -25.42 -8.86 5.61
N GLY A 456 -25.80 -10.14 5.59
CA GLY A 456 -27.13 -10.58 5.14
C GLY A 456 -27.24 -10.90 3.64
N PHE A 457 -26.12 -11.08 2.94
CA PHE A 457 -26.13 -11.67 1.59
C PHE A 457 -26.60 -13.13 1.67
N ASP A 458 -27.42 -13.54 0.71
CA ASP A 458 -27.97 -14.91 0.67
C ASP A 458 -26.97 -15.94 0.12
N ALA A 459 -25.95 -15.46 -0.60
CA ALA A 459 -24.78 -16.23 -1.00
C ALA A 459 -23.60 -15.29 -1.29
N ALA A 460 -22.39 -15.79 -1.08
CA ALA A 460 -21.17 -15.13 -1.51
C ALA A 460 -20.13 -16.17 -1.95
N PHE A 461 -19.20 -15.77 -2.82
CA PHE A 461 -18.12 -16.63 -3.27
C PHE A 461 -16.82 -15.85 -3.49
N ASP A 462 -15.70 -16.54 -3.36
CA ASP A 462 -14.38 -15.99 -3.67
C ASP A 462 -14.11 -16.20 -5.16
N TYR A 463 -13.91 -15.11 -5.90
CA TYR A 463 -13.64 -15.23 -7.34
C TYR A 463 -12.28 -15.87 -7.66
N HIS A 464 -11.38 -16.02 -6.67
CA HIS A 464 -10.11 -16.73 -6.85
C HIS A 464 -10.26 -18.26 -6.83
N ASP A 465 -11.36 -18.80 -6.30
CA ASP A 465 -11.61 -20.24 -6.20
C ASP A 465 -11.96 -20.91 -7.55
N GLY A 466 -12.07 -20.11 -8.62
CA GLY A 466 -12.29 -20.59 -9.98
C GLY A 466 -13.09 -19.61 -10.83
N PRO A 467 -13.45 -20.01 -12.08
CA PRO A 467 -14.12 -19.12 -13.01
C PRO A 467 -15.45 -18.56 -12.45
N VAL A 468 -15.72 -17.28 -12.68
CA VAL A 468 -16.84 -16.57 -12.02
C VAL A 468 -18.20 -17.16 -12.41
N LEU A 469 -18.39 -17.53 -13.69
CA LEU A 469 -19.68 -18.00 -14.19
C LEU A 469 -20.19 -19.30 -13.52
N PRO A 470 -19.39 -20.38 -13.41
CA PRO A 470 -19.78 -21.56 -12.63
C PRO A 470 -20.15 -21.25 -11.18
N GLN A 471 -19.40 -20.37 -10.51
CA GLN A 471 -19.66 -19.98 -9.13
C GLN A 471 -20.98 -19.22 -9.02
N LEU A 472 -21.20 -18.23 -9.90
CA LEU A 472 -22.43 -17.46 -9.97
C LEU A 472 -23.66 -18.33 -10.25
N ARG A 473 -23.57 -19.28 -11.18
CA ARG A 473 -24.67 -20.24 -11.47
C ARG A 473 -24.99 -21.15 -10.30
N ARG A 474 -23.99 -21.51 -9.48
CA ARG A 474 -24.24 -22.29 -8.25
C ARG A 474 -24.96 -21.45 -7.21
N ALA A 475 -24.59 -20.17 -7.07
CA ALA A 475 -25.17 -19.25 -6.11
C ALA A 475 -26.56 -18.73 -6.52
N ALA A 476 -26.84 -18.68 -7.83
CA ALA A 476 -28.09 -18.22 -8.44
C ALA A 476 -28.52 -19.16 -9.59
N PRO A 477 -29.05 -20.37 -9.28
CA PRO A 477 -29.38 -21.38 -10.28
C PRO A 477 -30.51 -20.95 -11.23
N GLU A 478 -31.39 -20.05 -10.79
CA GLU A 478 -32.50 -19.49 -11.58
C GLU A 478 -32.08 -18.24 -12.40
N GLY A 479 -30.79 -17.87 -12.36
CA GLY A 479 -30.29 -16.64 -12.99
C GLY A 479 -30.37 -15.42 -12.07
N ILE A 480 -30.03 -14.26 -12.63
CA ILE A 480 -30.04 -12.96 -11.92
C ILE A 480 -30.84 -11.93 -12.72
N ASP A 481 -31.43 -10.95 -12.05
CA ASP A 481 -32.22 -9.89 -12.69
C ASP A 481 -31.49 -8.55 -12.71
N VAL A 482 -30.65 -8.32 -11.70
CA VAL A 482 -29.82 -7.13 -11.55
C VAL A 482 -28.37 -7.52 -11.34
N TYR A 483 -27.46 -6.87 -12.08
CA TYR A 483 -26.04 -6.89 -11.80
C TYR A 483 -25.53 -5.49 -11.47
N PHE A 484 -24.92 -5.33 -10.30
CA PHE A 484 -24.22 -4.11 -9.92
C PHE A 484 -22.71 -4.32 -10.12
N ASP A 485 -22.17 -3.66 -11.16
CA ASP A 485 -20.82 -3.90 -11.65
C ASP A 485 -19.83 -2.86 -11.10
N ASN A 486 -18.95 -3.31 -10.19
CA ASN A 486 -17.81 -2.54 -9.70
C ASN A 486 -16.48 -3.00 -10.33
N VAL A 487 -16.47 -4.13 -11.05
CA VAL A 487 -15.26 -4.87 -11.39
C VAL A 487 -15.01 -4.92 -12.90
N GLY A 488 -16.04 -5.11 -13.72
CA GLY A 488 -15.92 -5.33 -15.15
C GLY A 488 -15.33 -6.71 -15.49
N GLY A 489 -14.72 -6.82 -16.68
CA GLY A 489 -13.95 -8.00 -17.09
C GLY A 489 -14.74 -9.32 -17.03
N GLU A 490 -14.12 -10.35 -16.46
CA GLU A 490 -14.74 -11.69 -16.32
C GLU A 490 -16.07 -11.65 -15.55
N HIS A 491 -16.20 -10.76 -14.56
CA HIS A 491 -17.43 -10.64 -13.77
C HIS A 491 -18.59 -10.16 -14.63
N LEU A 492 -18.35 -9.17 -15.50
CA LEU A 492 -19.36 -8.70 -16.46
C LEU A 492 -19.72 -9.78 -17.48
N GLU A 493 -18.73 -10.52 -18.01
CA GLU A 493 -18.97 -11.63 -18.93
C GLU A 493 -19.81 -12.75 -18.28
N ALA A 494 -19.50 -13.09 -17.02
CA ALA A 494 -20.27 -14.05 -16.24
C ALA A 494 -21.70 -13.56 -15.97
N ALA A 495 -21.87 -12.29 -15.59
CA ALA A 495 -23.17 -11.68 -15.34
C ALA A 495 -24.05 -11.68 -16.61
N ILE A 496 -23.53 -11.27 -17.77
CA ILE A 496 -24.25 -11.31 -19.06
C ILE A 496 -24.76 -12.74 -19.36
N SER A 497 -23.96 -13.74 -19.05
CA SER A 497 -24.35 -15.16 -19.22
C SER A 497 -25.44 -15.59 -18.23
N ALA A 498 -25.42 -15.08 -17.00
CA ALA A 498 -26.35 -15.46 -15.93
C ALA A 498 -27.65 -14.62 -15.87
N LEU A 499 -27.67 -13.43 -16.50
CA LEU A 499 -28.83 -12.55 -16.48
C LEU A 499 -30.06 -13.20 -17.14
N ASN A 500 -31.22 -12.97 -16.55
CA ASN A 500 -32.52 -13.31 -17.10
C ASN A 500 -32.89 -12.37 -18.26
N VAL A 501 -33.94 -12.74 -19.00
CA VAL A 501 -34.53 -11.85 -20.01
C VAL A 501 -34.99 -10.56 -19.32
N HIS A 502 -34.68 -9.41 -19.90
CA HIS A 502 -34.87 -8.07 -19.33
C HIS A 502 -33.98 -7.75 -18.12
N GLY A 503 -32.92 -8.53 -17.89
CA GLY A 503 -31.93 -8.24 -16.86
C GLY A 503 -31.27 -6.88 -17.06
N ARG A 504 -30.90 -6.22 -15.95
CA ARG A 504 -30.32 -4.87 -15.95
C ARG A 504 -28.97 -4.83 -15.28
N VAL A 505 -28.06 -4.06 -15.84
CA VAL A 505 -26.70 -3.88 -15.35
C VAL A 505 -26.47 -2.40 -15.04
N CYS A 506 -26.08 -2.13 -13.80
CA CYS A 506 -25.51 -0.85 -13.40
C CYS A 506 -23.98 -0.94 -13.55
N LEU A 507 -23.41 -0.18 -14.48
CA LEU A 507 -21.96 -0.07 -14.65
C LEU A 507 -21.47 1.07 -13.74
N CYS A 508 -21.07 0.72 -12.52
CA CYS A 508 -20.57 1.66 -11.51
C CYS A 508 -19.06 1.88 -11.65
N GLY A 509 -18.31 0.83 -11.92
CA GLY A 509 -16.86 0.85 -12.02
C GLY A 509 -16.32 -0.41 -12.70
N ALA A 510 -15.04 -0.37 -13.07
CA ALA A 510 -14.36 -1.47 -13.72
C ALA A 510 -12.95 -1.63 -13.13
N ILE A 511 -12.85 -1.83 -11.80
CA ILE A 511 -11.58 -1.77 -11.08
C ILE A 511 -10.52 -2.75 -11.63
N SER A 512 -10.95 -3.90 -12.18
CA SER A 512 -10.05 -4.88 -12.80
C SER A 512 -9.29 -4.34 -14.03
N GLN A 513 -9.74 -3.22 -14.59
CA GLN A 513 -9.19 -2.62 -15.81
C GLN A 513 -8.40 -1.33 -15.54
N TYR A 514 -8.42 -0.79 -14.32
CA TYR A 514 -7.85 0.53 -14.03
C TYR A 514 -6.32 0.59 -14.16
N ASN A 515 -5.65 -0.55 -13.98
CA ASN A 515 -4.20 -0.69 -14.14
C ASN A 515 -3.82 -1.34 -15.48
N ALA A 516 -4.75 -1.50 -16.43
CA ALA A 516 -4.44 -2.05 -17.73
C ALA A 516 -3.63 -1.04 -18.56
N THR A 517 -2.51 -1.49 -19.13
CA THR A 517 -1.65 -0.68 -20.01
C THR A 517 -2.10 -0.71 -21.48
N GLU A 518 -3.01 -1.63 -21.80
CA GLU A 518 -3.66 -1.73 -23.11
C GLU A 518 -5.18 -1.72 -22.96
N PRO A 519 -5.94 -1.28 -23.99
CA PRO A 519 -7.39 -1.33 -23.97
C PRO A 519 -7.91 -2.74 -23.67
N PRO A 520 -8.71 -2.94 -22.60
CA PRO A 520 -9.21 -4.25 -22.24
C PRO A 520 -10.20 -4.78 -23.28
N ALA A 521 -10.22 -6.10 -23.46
CA ALA A 521 -11.20 -6.74 -24.34
C ALA A 521 -12.63 -6.54 -23.81
N ALA A 522 -13.57 -6.25 -24.71
CA ALA A 522 -14.99 -6.25 -24.38
C ALA A 522 -15.48 -7.68 -24.04
N PRO A 523 -16.57 -7.83 -23.25
CA PRO A 523 -17.16 -9.15 -22.98
C PRO A 523 -17.45 -9.90 -24.27
N ARG A 524 -16.92 -11.11 -24.41
CA ARG A 524 -16.99 -11.89 -25.66
C ARG A 524 -18.40 -12.33 -26.00
N ASN A 525 -19.27 -12.35 -25.00
CA ASN A 525 -20.66 -12.77 -25.08
C ASN A 525 -21.66 -11.61 -25.13
N LEU A 526 -21.20 -10.37 -25.42
CA LEU A 526 -22.08 -9.19 -25.42
C LEU A 526 -23.30 -9.35 -26.35
N ALA A 527 -23.18 -10.13 -27.44
CA ALA A 527 -24.29 -10.46 -28.33
C ALA A 527 -25.50 -11.10 -27.62
N LEU A 528 -25.30 -11.77 -26.48
CA LEU A 528 -26.40 -12.31 -25.66
C LEU A 528 -27.35 -11.21 -25.16
N ALA A 529 -26.88 -9.97 -25.04
CA ALA A 529 -27.70 -8.85 -24.61
C ALA A 529 -28.89 -8.59 -25.56
N ILE A 530 -28.75 -8.92 -26.85
CA ILE A 530 -29.82 -8.77 -27.84
C ILE A 530 -30.96 -9.76 -27.55
N GLY A 531 -30.63 -11.05 -27.48
CA GLY A 531 -31.61 -12.12 -27.27
C GLY A 531 -32.28 -12.05 -25.89
N LYS A 532 -31.53 -11.62 -24.88
CA LYS A 532 -32.04 -11.42 -23.51
C LYS A 532 -32.63 -10.04 -23.27
N GLN A 533 -32.57 -9.12 -24.24
CA GLN A 533 -33.08 -7.75 -24.11
C GLN A 533 -32.53 -7.03 -22.86
N LEU A 534 -31.22 -7.15 -22.63
CA LEU A 534 -30.57 -6.59 -21.45
C LEU A 534 -30.43 -5.08 -21.56
N SER A 535 -30.45 -4.40 -20.41
CA SER A 535 -30.09 -2.98 -20.30
C SER A 535 -28.75 -2.86 -19.59
N LEU A 536 -27.73 -2.30 -20.24
CA LEU A 536 -26.44 -1.99 -19.63
C LEU A 536 -26.31 -0.47 -19.54
N GLN A 537 -26.26 0.09 -18.33
CA GLN A 537 -26.27 1.54 -18.11
C GLN A 537 -25.13 1.95 -17.17
N GLY A 538 -24.24 2.79 -17.69
CA GLY A 538 -23.29 3.54 -16.86
C GLY A 538 -23.97 4.71 -16.16
N PHE A 539 -23.46 5.08 -15.00
CA PHE A 539 -23.92 6.25 -14.27
C PHE A 539 -22.76 6.93 -13.53
N LEU A 540 -22.98 8.19 -13.17
CA LEU A 540 -22.08 8.95 -12.30
C LEU A 540 -22.92 9.54 -11.19
N VAL A 541 -22.49 9.35 -9.94
CA VAL A 541 -23.23 9.84 -8.76
C VAL A 541 -23.41 11.36 -8.75
N SER A 542 -22.52 12.12 -9.41
CA SER A 542 -22.66 13.57 -9.60
C SER A 542 -23.91 13.96 -10.40
N GLY A 543 -24.43 13.07 -11.26
CA GLY A 543 -25.68 13.26 -11.99
C GLY A 543 -26.93 12.86 -11.21
N HIS A 544 -26.79 12.38 -9.97
CA HIS A 544 -27.88 11.84 -9.15
C HIS A 544 -27.99 12.51 -7.77
N GLN A 545 -27.57 13.76 -7.66
CA GLN A 545 -27.68 14.54 -6.41
C GLN A 545 -29.14 14.81 -6.03
N ASP A 546 -30.07 14.72 -6.98
CA ASP A 546 -31.51 14.77 -6.77
C ASP A 546 -32.03 13.66 -5.84
N LEU A 547 -31.35 12.49 -5.82
CA LEU A 547 -31.67 11.39 -4.91
C LEU A 547 -31.05 11.56 -3.51
N GLY A 548 -30.19 12.57 -3.31
CA GLY A 548 -29.48 12.82 -2.05
C GLY A 548 -30.40 12.94 -0.83
N PRO A 549 -31.50 13.73 -0.87
CA PRO A 549 -32.42 13.85 0.26
C PRO A 549 -33.08 12.51 0.65
N GLU A 550 -33.61 11.77 -0.33
CA GLU A 550 -34.24 10.46 -0.10
C GLU A 550 -33.24 9.43 0.45
N PHE A 551 -32.03 9.40 -0.12
CA PHE A 551 -30.95 8.55 0.35
C PHE A 551 -30.62 8.82 1.83
N ARG A 552 -30.44 10.09 2.21
CA ARG A 552 -30.11 10.45 3.60
C ARG A 552 -31.21 10.05 4.57
N GLU A 553 -32.47 10.29 4.21
CA GLU A 553 -33.61 9.91 5.05
C GLU A 553 -33.65 8.40 5.31
N LYS A 554 -33.55 7.59 4.25
CA LYS A 554 -33.56 6.12 4.37
C LYS A 554 -32.33 5.59 5.10
N MET A 555 -31.14 6.05 4.72
CA MET A 555 -29.88 5.58 5.29
C MET A 555 -29.79 5.94 6.78
N ALA A 556 -30.20 7.14 7.18
CA ALA A 556 -30.26 7.52 8.59
C ALA A 556 -31.22 6.61 9.38
N GLY A 557 -32.39 6.30 8.82
CA GLY A 557 -33.34 5.37 9.43
C GLY A 557 -32.76 3.97 9.62
N TRP A 558 -32.15 3.40 8.58
CA TRP A 558 -31.55 2.06 8.64
C TRP A 558 -30.34 1.98 9.57
N LEU A 559 -29.52 3.03 9.62
CA LEU A 559 -28.39 3.12 10.56
C LEU A 559 -28.90 3.21 12.00
N ALA A 560 -29.90 4.04 12.27
CA ALA A 560 -30.50 4.16 13.61
C ALA A 560 -31.15 2.85 14.07
N ALA A 561 -31.71 2.06 13.15
CA ALA A 561 -32.27 0.74 13.43
C ALA A 561 -31.21 -0.38 13.54
N GLY A 562 -29.95 -0.11 13.21
CA GLY A 562 -28.87 -1.12 13.17
C GLY A 562 -29.02 -2.14 12.03
N GLU A 563 -29.82 -1.82 11.02
CA GLU A 563 -30.10 -2.66 9.84
C GLU A 563 -28.99 -2.55 8.78
N ILE A 564 -28.32 -1.41 8.72
CA ILE A 564 -27.10 -1.21 7.91
C ILE A 564 -25.88 -1.29 8.82
N ARG A 565 -24.92 -2.11 8.41
CA ARG A 565 -23.57 -2.17 8.99
C ARG A 565 -22.54 -1.85 7.92
N TRP A 566 -21.46 -1.19 8.31
CA TRP A 566 -20.37 -0.87 7.42
C TRP A 566 -19.03 -1.17 8.08
N ASP A 567 -18.02 -1.39 7.24
CA ASP A 567 -16.65 -1.63 7.66
C ASP A 567 -15.76 -0.51 7.11
N GLU A 568 -14.73 -0.17 7.87
CA GLU A 568 -13.69 0.77 7.47
C GLU A 568 -12.32 0.11 7.66
N THR A 569 -11.47 0.24 6.64
CA THR A 569 -10.03 -0.02 6.77
C THR A 569 -9.37 1.33 6.99
N VAL A 570 -8.83 1.54 8.19
CA VAL A 570 -8.24 2.82 8.62
C VAL A 570 -6.72 2.72 8.53
N ARG A 571 -6.11 3.71 7.86
CA ARG A 571 -4.69 4.04 7.96
C ARG A 571 -4.51 5.33 8.76
N GLU A 572 -3.32 5.56 9.31
CA GLU A 572 -3.01 6.75 10.11
C GLU A 572 -1.82 7.49 9.51
N GLY A 573 -1.92 8.81 9.45
CA GLY A 573 -0.88 9.69 8.90
C GLY A 573 -1.03 9.94 7.40
N LEU A 574 -0.82 11.18 6.98
CA LEU A 574 -0.89 11.57 5.57
C LEU A 574 0.17 10.85 4.71
N ASP A 575 1.30 10.52 5.31
CA ASP A 575 2.41 9.78 4.71
C ASP A 575 2.03 8.34 4.31
N ASP A 576 1.02 7.74 4.94
CA ASP A 576 0.51 6.41 4.59
C ASP A 576 -0.59 6.46 3.50
N ALA A 577 -1.06 7.64 3.10
CA ALA A 577 -2.10 7.77 2.07
C ALA A 577 -1.73 7.14 0.71
N PRO A 578 -0.50 7.27 0.18
CA PRO A 578 -0.06 6.53 -1.00
C PRO A 578 -0.19 5.01 -0.85
N GLN A 579 0.26 4.46 0.28
CA GLN A 579 0.20 3.02 0.52
C GLN A 579 -1.25 2.55 0.68
N ALA A 580 -2.10 3.32 1.38
CA ALA A 580 -3.53 3.06 1.47
C ALA A 580 -4.21 2.96 0.09
N PHE A 581 -3.78 3.79 -0.85
CA PHE A 581 -4.31 3.78 -2.22
C PHE A 581 -3.82 2.58 -3.04
N ILE A 582 -2.54 2.22 -2.91
CA ILE A 582 -1.99 1.02 -3.56
C ILE A 582 -2.67 -0.24 -3.02
N ASP A 583 -2.82 -0.34 -1.70
CA ASP A 583 -3.50 -1.44 -1.01
C ASP A 583 -4.96 -1.58 -1.43
N LEU A 584 -5.67 -0.46 -1.60
CA LEU A 584 -7.04 -0.44 -2.10
C LEU A 584 -7.14 -1.07 -3.50
N LEU A 585 -6.22 -0.71 -4.41
CA LEU A 585 -6.21 -1.26 -5.77
C LEU A 585 -5.83 -2.74 -5.80
N ALA A 586 -5.01 -3.19 -4.84
CA ALA A 586 -4.68 -4.60 -4.63
C ALA A 586 -5.80 -5.39 -3.92
N GLY A 587 -6.88 -4.71 -3.50
CA GLY A 587 -7.99 -5.33 -2.79
C GLY A 587 -7.65 -5.76 -1.37
N ALA A 588 -6.69 -5.12 -0.70
CA ALA A 588 -6.31 -5.43 0.68
C ALA A 588 -7.32 -4.90 1.72
N ASN A 589 -8.10 -3.87 1.40
CA ASN A 589 -9.10 -3.30 2.30
C ASN A 589 -10.38 -4.15 2.38
N THR A 590 -11.02 -4.13 3.55
CA THR A 590 -12.42 -4.53 3.73
C THR A 590 -13.24 -3.30 4.04
N GLY A 591 -14.37 -3.12 3.34
CA GLY A 591 -15.16 -1.90 3.44
C GLY A 591 -14.46 -0.67 2.88
N LYS A 592 -14.68 0.48 3.51
CA LYS A 592 -14.18 1.77 3.03
C LYS A 592 -12.73 2.03 3.48
N MET A 593 -11.83 2.31 2.54
CA MET A 593 -10.48 2.79 2.86
C MET A 593 -10.50 4.27 3.22
N VAL A 594 -10.07 4.60 4.44
CA VAL A 594 -9.91 5.98 4.94
C VAL A 594 -8.54 6.13 5.60
N VAL A 595 -8.04 7.36 5.60
CA VAL A 595 -6.83 7.74 6.35
C VAL A 595 -7.23 8.78 7.38
N LYS A 596 -6.85 8.54 8.63
CA LYS A 596 -6.95 9.50 9.73
C LYS A 596 -5.68 10.36 9.75
N LEU A 597 -5.87 11.67 9.77
CA LEU A 597 -4.80 12.68 9.68
C LEU A 597 -4.40 13.22 11.06
#